data_AF-A0A430RV86-F1
#
_entry.id   AF-A0A430RV86-F1
#
_cell.length_a   1.000
_cell.length_b   1.000
_cell.length_c   1.000
_cell.angle_alpha   90.00
_cell.angle_beta   90.00
_cell.angle_gamma   90.00
#
_symmetry.space_group_name_H-M   'P 1'
#
loop_
_entity.id
_entity.type
_entity.pdbx_description
1 polymer ?
#
loop_
_entity_poly.entity_id
_entity_poly.type
_entity_poly.pdbx_seq_one_letter_code
_entity_poly.pdbx_strand_id
1 'polypeptide(L)'
;AKSARGQVGSAVLKVEFYVPQAWRKQARRNKQGSEGELSDEEATLLRKGVEREAYQAYQTLLEKGIAREMARMVLPLNRYTEFYWKQDLHNLFHSLGMRLEPHDQWEIRQYAKGSAEIVKAHVPLAWHDFEENT
;
A
#
# COMPACT_ATOMS: atom_id res chain seq x y z
N ALA A 1 -29.42 29.51 -25.94
CA ALA A 1 -28.86 29.84 -24.62
C ALA A 1 -28.04 28.65 -24.13
N LYS A 2 -26.74 28.84 -23.93
CA LYS A 2 -25.79 27.81 -23.47
C LYS A 2 -26.09 27.47 -22.01
N SER A 3 -26.46 26.23 -21.72
CA SER A 3 -26.43 25.69 -20.34
C SER A 3 -25.17 24.85 -20.20
N ALA A 4 -24.09 25.49 -19.80
CA ALA A 4 -22.88 24.86 -19.32
C ALA A 4 -23.21 24.02 -18.07
N ARG A 5 -23.50 22.73 -18.24
CA ARG A 5 -23.32 21.78 -17.14
C ARG A 5 -21.82 21.57 -17.03
N GLY A 6 -21.27 22.17 -15.97
CA GLY A 6 -19.85 22.09 -15.66
C GLY A 6 -19.36 20.66 -15.79
N GLN A 7 -18.29 20.49 -16.57
CA GLN A 7 -17.38 19.40 -16.36
C GLN A 7 -16.91 19.51 -14.91
N VAL A 8 -17.57 18.76 -14.02
CA VAL A 8 -16.93 18.36 -12.78
C VAL A 8 -15.74 17.55 -13.25
N GLY A 9 -14.58 18.21 -13.29
CA GLY A 9 -13.30 17.57 -13.46
C GLY A 9 -13.20 16.56 -12.35
N SER A 10 -13.63 15.34 -12.64
CA SER A 10 -13.47 14.22 -11.74
C SER A 10 -11.99 14.10 -11.55
N ALA A 11 -11.49 14.52 -10.38
CA ALA A 11 -10.17 14.16 -9.92
C ALA A 11 -10.15 12.62 -9.83
N VAL A 12 -9.94 11.97 -10.97
CA VAL A 12 -9.64 10.56 -11.02
C VAL A 12 -8.25 10.49 -10.41
N LEU A 13 -8.19 10.13 -9.13
CA LEU A 13 -6.93 9.85 -8.45
C LEU A 13 -6.08 9.00 -9.40
N LYS A 14 -4.87 9.49 -9.65
CA LYS A 14 -3.94 8.83 -10.54
C LYS A 14 -3.71 7.41 -10.01
N VAL A 15 -3.87 6.41 -10.88
CA VAL A 15 -3.57 5.03 -10.52
C VAL A 15 -2.05 4.90 -10.48
N GLU A 16 -1.52 4.69 -9.29
CA GLU A 16 -0.11 4.46 -9.05
C GLU A 16 0.09 3.07 -8.46
N PHE A 17 1.19 2.41 -8.83
CA PHE A 17 1.50 1.04 -8.42
C PHE A 17 2.79 1.03 -7.61
N TYR A 18 2.77 0.29 -6.50
CA TYR A 18 3.96 0.00 -5.71
C TYR A 18 4.94 -0.86 -6.53
N VAL A 19 6.20 -0.44 -6.51
CA VAL A 19 7.34 -1.15 -7.12
C VAL A 19 8.27 -1.60 -6.01
N PRO A 20 8.46 -2.91 -5.79
CA PRO A 20 9.39 -3.39 -4.78
C PRO A 20 10.84 -3.08 -5.18
N GLN A 21 11.70 -2.82 -4.19
CA GLN A 21 13.14 -2.61 -4.42
C GLN A 21 13.83 -3.90 -4.91
N ALA A 22 13.39 -5.05 -4.41
CA ALA A 22 13.84 -6.37 -4.82
C ALA A 22 12.68 -7.36 -4.71
N TRP A 23 12.73 -8.44 -5.51
CA TRP A 23 11.85 -9.58 -5.26
C TRP A 23 12.35 -10.36 -4.04
N ARG A 24 11.45 -11.10 -3.40
CA ARG A 24 11.77 -11.92 -2.22
C ARG A 24 11.30 -13.35 -2.43
N LYS A 25 12.00 -14.32 -1.86
CA LYS A 25 11.60 -15.73 -1.93
C LYS A 25 10.51 -15.99 -0.89
N GLN A 26 9.71 -17.03 -1.12
CA GLN A 26 8.75 -17.49 -0.11
C GLN A 26 9.49 -17.98 1.13
N ALA A 27 9.09 -17.49 2.32
CA ALA A 27 9.71 -17.94 3.56
C ALA A 27 9.37 -19.41 3.86
N ARG A 28 10.36 -20.17 4.35
CA ARG A 28 10.20 -21.62 4.58
C ARG A 28 9.30 -21.97 5.76
N ARG A 29 9.37 -21.17 6.82
CA ARG A 29 8.63 -21.41 8.08
C ARG A 29 7.34 -20.61 8.14
N ASN A 30 7.42 -19.30 7.88
CA ASN A 30 6.24 -18.44 7.86
C ASN A 30 5.65 -18.38 6.44
N LYS A 31 4.58 -19.14 6.20
CA LYS A 31 3.90 -19.16 4.89
C LYS A 31 3.26 -17.81 4.50
N GLN A 32 3.11 -16.88 5.44
CA GLN A 32 2.58 -15.53 5.19
C GLN A 32 3.70 -14.51 4.90
N GLY A 33 4.96 -14.91 5.11
CA GLY A 33 6.14 -14.06 4.95
C GLY A 33 6.99 -14.41 3.74
N SER A 34 8.07 -13.66 3.59
CA SER A 34 9.07 -13.83 2.53
C SER A 34 10.47 -13.69 3.12
N GLU A 35 11.47 -14.31 2.51
CA GLU A 35 12.86 -14.26 2.96
C GLU A 35 13.83 -14.04 1.80
N GLY A 36 14.97 -13.42 2.10
CA GLY A 36 16.04 -13.15 1.14
C GLY A 36 15.60 -12.25 -0.03
N GLU A 37 16.57 -11.91 -0.87
CA GLU A 37 16.33 -11.20 -2.11
C GLU A 37 16.43 -12.16 -3.30
N LEU A 38 15.71 -11.81 -4.36
CA LEU A 38 15.72 -12.47 -5.64
C LEU A 38 15.84 -11.40 -6.73
N SER A 39 16.89 -11.49 -7.52
CA SER A 39 17.00 -10.70 -8.75
C SER A 39 16.35 -11.48 -9.87
N ASP A 40 15.29 -10.91 -10.45
CA ASP A 40 14.54 -11.52 -11.54
C ASP A 40 13.98 -10.42 -12.44
N GLU A 41 14.65 -10.22 -13.58
CA GLU A 41 14.26 -9.22 -14.57
C GLU A 41 12.96 -9.62 -15.29
N GLU A 42 12.75 -10.92 -15.52
CA GLU A 42 11.55 -11.44 -16.17
C GLU A 42 10.33 -11.20 -15.27
N ALA A 43 10.42 -11.48 -13.97
CA ALA A 43 9.38 -11.15 -13.00
C ALA A 43 9.06 -9.65 -12.98
N THR A 44 10.08 -8.80 -13.11
CA THR A 44 9.92 -7.34 -13.18
C THR A 44 9.18 -6.91 -14.45
N LEU A 45 9.53 -7.49 -15.60
CA LEU A 45 8.86 -7.23 -16.87
C LEU A 45 7.42 -7.74 -16.88
N LEU A 46 7.16 -8.93 -16.33
CA LEU A 46 5.83 -9.50 -16.18
C LEU A 46 4.92 -8.60 -15.34
N ARG A 47 5.38 -8.16 -14.16
CA ARG A 47 4.63 -7.22 -13.31
C ARG A 47 4.27 -5.93 -14.07
N LYS A 48 5.26 -5.31 -14.73
CA LYS A 48 5.03 -4.08 -15.53
C LYS A 48 4.03 -4.31 -16.67
N GLY A 49 4.08 -5.47 -17.31
CA GLY A 49 3.13 -5.87 -18.35
C GLY A 49 1.69 -5.93 -17.81
N VAL A 50 1.50 -6.66 -16.71
CA VAL A 50 0.19 -6.82 -16.05
C VAL A 50 -0.38 -5.47 -15.59
N GLU A 51 0.44 -4.61 -14.98
CA GLU A 51 0.01 -3.27 -14.54
C GLU A 51 -0.48 -2.41 -15.70
N ARG A 52 0.26 -2.42 -16.82
CA ARG A 52 -0.11 -1.68 -18.02
C ARG A 52 -1.42 -2.20 -18.60
N GLU A 53 -1.56 -3.51 -18.74
CA GLU A 53 -2.76 -4.16 -19.29
C GLU A 53 -3.98 -3.92 -18.39
N ALA A 54 -3.84 -4.09 -17.07
CA ALA A 54 -4.90 -3.84 -16.10
C ALA A 54 -5.36 -2.37 -16.13
N TYR A 55 -4.42 -1.42 -16.24
CA TYR A 55 -4.75 -0.01 -16.35
C TYR A 55 -5.46 0.32 -17.68
N GLN A 56 -5.00 -0.23 -18.80
CA GLN A 56 -5.67 -0.08 -20.10
C GLN A 56 -7.10 -0.65 -20.09
N ALA A 57 -7.28 -1.84 -19.50
CA ALA A 57 -8.59 -2.46 -19.31
C ALA A 57 -9.48 -1.56 -18.45
N TYR A 58 -8.97 -1.05 -17.33
CA TYR A 58 -9.69 -0.11 -16.47
C TYR A 58 -10.19 1.13 -17.24
N GLN A 59 -9.32 1.78 -18.02
CA GLN A 59 -9.71 2.94 -18.85
C GLN A 59 -10.77 2.57 -19.89
N THR A 60 -10.60 1.44 -20.57
CA THR A 60 -11.56 0.95 -21.57
C THR A 60 -12.95 0.69 -20.97
N LEU A 61 -13.01 0.15 -19.75
CA LEU A 61 -14.28 -0.05 -19.04
C LEU A 61 -14.95 1.28 -18.69
N LEU A 62 -14.17 2.27 -18.24
CA LEU A 62 -14.70 3.63 -17.97
C LEU A 62 -15.22 4.31 -19.24
N GLU A 63 -14.51 4.19 -20.36
CA GLU A 63 -14.94 4.74 -21.66
C GLU A 63 -16.25 4.11 -22.15
N LYS A 64 -16.51 2.86 -21.79
CA LYS A 64 -17.79 2.16 -22.04
C LYS A 64 -18.92 2.58 -21.10
N GLY A 65 -18.67 3.50 -20.16
CA GLY A 65 -19.66 3.97 -19.19
C GLY A 65 -19.91 3.02 -18.02
N ILE A 66 -19.04 2.04 -17.79
CA ILE A 66 -19.16 1.12 -16.65
C ILE A 66 -18.87 1.87 -15.34
N ALA A 67 -19.64 1.57 -14.30
CA ALA A 67 -19.48 2.18 -12.97
C ALA A 67 -18.07 1.98 -12.41
N ARG A 68 -17.55 2.99 -11.70
CA ARG A 68 -16.15 3.00 -11.24
C ARG A 68 -15.85 1.86 -10.27
N GLU A 69 -16.80 1.50 -9.39
CA GLU A 69 -16.63 0.39 -8.46
C GLU A 69 -16.51 -0.97 -9.15
N MET A 70 -17.13 -1.12 -10.34
CA MET A 70 -17.01 -2.31 -11.16
C MET A 70 -15.74 -2.28 -12.01
N ALA A 71 -15.46 -1.14 -12.66
CA ALA A 71 -14.28 -1.00 -13.50
C ALA A 71 -12.98 -1.27 -12.72
N ARG A 72 -12.88 -0.82 -11.46
CA ARG A 72 -11.67 -0.99 -10.64
C ARG A 72 -11.39 -2.45 -10.23
N MET A 73 -12.31 -3.39 -10.45
CA MET A 73 -12.10 -4.81 -10.10
C MET A 73 -10.94 -5.46 -10.85
N VAL A 74 -10.53 -4.90 -12.00
CA VAL A 74 -9.40 -5.41 -12.78
C VAL A 74 -8.05 -4.91 -12.31
N LEU A 75 -8.00 -3.93 -11.40
CA LEU A 75 -6.74 -3.33 -10.93
C LEU A 75 -6.07 -4.26 -9.90
N PRO A 76 -4.74 -4.46 -9.98
CA PRO A 76 -4.02 -5.31 -9.05
C PRO A 76 -3.92 -4.71 -7.65
N LEU A 77 -3.60 -5.58 -6.67
CA LEU A 77 -3.52 -5.22 -5.25
C LEU A 77 -2.35 -4.29 -4.89
N ASN A 78 -1.30 -4.23 -5.72
CA ASN A 78 -0.19 -3.30 -5.50
C ASN A 78 -0.51 -1.86 -5.92
N ARG A 79 -1.76 -1.55 -6.27
CA ARG A 79 -2.22 -0.18 -6.47
C ARG A 79 -2.20 0.58 -5.15
N TYR A 80 -1.62 1.78 -5.14
CA TYR A 80 -1.67 2.67 -4.00
C TYR A 80 -3.10 3.08 -3.65
N THR A 81 -3.34 3.21 -2.35
CA THR A 81 -4.55 3.75 -1.78
C THR A 81 -4.18 4.68 -0.64
N GLU A 82 -5.01 5.68 -0.43
CA GLU A 82 -4.88 6.63 0.66
C GLU A 82 -6.06 6.47 1.59
N PHE A 83 -5.82 6.65 2.88
CA PHE A 83 -6.87 6.66 3.89
C PHE A 83 -6.43 7.50 5.08
N TYR A 84 -7.41 8.07 5.78
CA TYR A 84 -7.17 8.66 7.09
C TYR A 84 -7.17 7.55 8.14
N TRP A 85 -6.12 7.52 8.95
CA TRP A 85 -6.01 6.59 10.06
C TRP A 85 -6.00 7.37 11.37
N LYS A 86 -7.00 7.09 12.24
CA LYS A 86 -7.11 7.68 13.58
C LYS A 86 -7.20 6.56 14.60
N GLN A 87 -6.34 6.61 15.61
CA GLN A 87 -6.28 5.62 16.69
C GLN A 87 -5.75 6.29 17.95
N ASP A 88 -6.14 5.80 19.13
CA ASP A 88 -5.53 6.22 20.39
C ASP A 88 -4.12 5.62 20.55
N LEU A 89 -3.35 6.19 21.48
CA LEU A 89 -1.95 5.82 21.68
C LEU A 89 -1.78 4.37 22.15
N HIS A 90 -2.67 3.87 23.00
CA HIS A 90 -2.59 2.50 23.51
C HIS A 90 -2.73 1.48 22.37
N ASN A 91 -3.78 1.61 21.57
CA ASN A 91 -4.00 0.74 20.43
C ASN A 91 -2.91 0.95 19.35
N LEU A 92 -2.37 2.16 19.20
CA LEU A 92 -1.29 2.44 18.27
C LEU A 92 -0.02 1.69 18.67
N PHE A 93 0.38 1.70 19.94
CA PHE A 93 1.52 0.90 20.43
C PHE A 93 1.32 -0.59 20.20
N HIS A 94 0.13 -1.12 20.49
CA HIS A 94 -0.18 -2.52 20.18
C HIS A 94 -0.01 -2.82 18.67
N SER A 95 -0.50 -1.92 17.81
CA SER A 95 -0.36 -2.06 16.36
C SER A 95 1.09 -1.98 15.90
N LEU A 96 1.90 -1.10 16.50
CA LEU A 96 3.32 -0.99 16.19
C LEU A 96 4.10 -2.22 16.65
N GLY A 97 3.82 -2.75 17.84
CA GLY A 97 4.43 -3.99 18.34
C GLY A 97 4.25 -5.15 17.36
N MET A 98 3.03 -5.35 16.88
CA MET A 98 2.71 -6.39 15.89
C MET A 98 3.20 -6.11 14.46
N ARG A 99 3.71 -4.91 14.14
CA ARG A 99 4.06 -4.52 12.75
C ARG A 99 5.52 -4.11 12.60
N LEU A 100 6.26 -4.04 13.69
CA LEU A 100 7.70 -3.86 13.69
C LEU A 100 8.43 -5.21 13.73
N GLU A 101 7.72 -6.33 13.93
CA GLU A 101 8.34 -7.63 14.03
C GLU A 101 9.05 -8.04 12.72
N PRO A 102 10.22 -8.70 12.79
CA PRO A 102 10.99 -9.07 11.60
C PRO A 102 10.26 -10.00 10.63
N HIS A 103 9.23 -10.70 11.10
CA HIS A 103 8.53 -11.73 10.33
C HIS A 103 7.31 -11.19 9.56
N ASP A 104 6.89 -9.95 9.84
CA ASP A 104 5.87 -9.25 9.06
C ASP A 104 6.37 -8.86 7.66
N GLN A 105 5.42 -8.66 6.75
CA GLN A 105 5.70 -8.19 5.40
C GLN A 105 6.48 -6.87 5.42
N TRP A 106 7.58 -6.81 4.67
CA TRP A 106 8.49 -5.67 4.65
C TRP A 106 7.78 -4.32 4.46
N GLU A 107 6.76 -4.27 3.60
CA GLU A 107 5.99 -3.07 3.27
C GLU A 107 5.28 -2.50 4.49
N ILE A 108 4.49 -3.31 5.22
CA ILE A 108 3.75 -2.80 6.40
C ILE A 108 4.71 -2.38 7.51
N ARG A 109 5.87 -3.03 7.63
CA ARG A 109 6.92 -2.58 8.56
C ARG A 109 7.47 -1.21 8.21
N GLN A 110 7.58 -0.84 6.93
CA GLN A 110 8.03 0.52 6.57
C GLN A 110 7.02 1.58 7.00
N TYR A 111 5.72 1.31 6.85
CA TYR A 111 4.66 2.18 7.39
C TYR A 111 4.72 2.26 8.92
N ALA A 112 4.94 1.13 9.60
CA ALA A 112 5.08 1.09 11.05
C ALA A 112 6.31 1.89 11.52
N LYS A 113 7.45 1.76 10.85
CA LYS A 113 8.66 2.55 11.13
C LYS A 113 8.43 4.04 10.95
N GLY A 114 7.83 4.45 9.82
CA GLY A 114 7.48 5.86 9.60
C GLY A 114 6.54 6.42 10.67
N SER A 115 5.57 5.60 11.12
CA SER A 115 4.67 5.97 12.21
C SER A 115 5.38 6.04 13.57
N ALA A 116 6.29 5.11 13.84
CA ALA A 116 7.09 5.07 15.06
C ALA A 116 7.95 6.33 15.22
N GLU A 117 8.59 6.81 14.14
CA GLU A 117 9.36 8.06 14.18
C GLU A 117 8.50 9.27 14.58
N ILE A 118 7.27 9.34 14.06
CA ILE A 118 6.31 10.40 14.42
C ILE A 118 5.91 10.28 15.90
N VAL A 119 5.59 9.07 16.36
CA VAL A 119 5.20 8.81 17.75
C VAL A 119 6.34 9.16 18.72
N LYS A 120 7.56 8.71 18.42
CA LYS A 120 8.77 9.00 19.20
C LYS A 120 9.02 10.50 19.34
N ALA A 121 8.79 11.27 18.29
CA ALA A 121 8.93 12.72 18.31
C ALA A 121 7.87 13.42 19.19
N HIS A 122 6.63 12.90 19.25
CA HIS A 122 5.52 13.55 19.95
C HIS A 122 5.32 13.08 21.40
N VAL A 123 5.58 11.82 21.71
CA VAL A 123 5.37 11.23 23.06
C VAL A 123 6.58 10.41 23.53
N PRO A 124 7.76 11.05 23.65
CA PRO A 124 9.03 10.34 23.85
C PRO A 124 9.10 9.48 25.12
N LEU A 125 8.47 9.92 26.23
CA LEU A 125 8.46 9.14 27.48
C LEU A 125 7.65 7.85 27.35
N ALA A 126 6.48 7.93 26.70
CA ALA A 126 5.64 6.75 26.47
C ALA A 126 6.26 5.80 25.43
N TRP A 127 6.94 6.36 24.41
CA TRP A 127 7.70 5.57 23.44
C TRP A 127 8.87 4.81 24.10
N HIS A 128 9.60 5.46 25.00
CA HIS A 128 10.70 4.83 25.74
C HIS A 128 10.21 3.63 26.57
N ASP A 129 9.13 3.81 27.33
CA ASP A 129 8.52 2.72 28.11
C ASP A 129 8.02 1.58 27.21
N PHE A 130 7.45 1.91 26.04
CA PHE A 130 7.06 0.92 25.05
C PHE A 130 8.25 0.12 24.50
N GLU A 131 9.37 0.77 24.14
CA GLU A 131 10.59 0.11 23.65
C GLU A 131 11.26 -0.79 24.70
N GLU A 132 11.19 -0.44 25.98
CA GLU A 132 11.81 -1.23 27.05
C GLU A 132 11.02 -2.50 27.40
N ASN A 133 9.71 -2.50 27.15
CA ASN A 133 8.78 -3.54 27.62
C ASN A 133 8.12 -4.36 26.48
N THR A 134 8.54 -4.17 25.23
CA THR A 134 8.04 -4.91 24.05
C THR A 134 9.18 -5.61 23.33
#